data_AF-A0A7C2R9S2-F1
#
_entry.id   AF-A0A7C2R9S2-F1
#
_cell.length_a   1.000
_cell.length_b   1.000
_cell.length_c   1.000
_cell.angle_alpha   90.00
_cell.angle_beta   90.00
_cell.angle_gamma   90.00
#
_symmetry.space_group_name_H-M   'P 1'
#
loop_
_entity.id
_entity.type
_entity.pdbx_description
1 polymer ?
#
loop_
_entity_poly.entity_id
_entity_poly.type
_entity_poly.pdbx_seq_one_letter_code
_entity_poly.pdbx_strand_id
1 'polypeptide(L)' 'MTYLEVRYRYAGPLTAAQLARVGELAGHYGILRVHLDEAESTARILYDASRLRESEVVHWVRRAGIPLTAKVAVRPAVA' A
#
# COMPACT_ATOMS: atom_id res chain seq x y z
N MET A 1 18.74 4.10 -6.46
CA MET A 1 17.36 3.59 -6.25
C MET A 1 16.54 4.74 -5.69
N THR A 2 15.26 4.85 -6.06
CA THR A 2 14.40 5.98 -5.67
C THR A 2 13.20 5.47 -4.91
N TYR A 3 13.10 5.77 -3.63
CA TYR A 3 12.01 5.26 -2.79
C TYR A 3 10.91 6.31 -2.66
N LEU A 4 9.68 5.92 -2.98
CA LEU A 4 8.51 6.78 -2.85
C LEU A 4 7.46 6.12 -1.96
N GLU A 5 6.74 6.97 -1.22
CA GLU A 5 5.58 6.59 -0.43
C GLU A 5 4.31 7.11 -1.11
N VAL A 6 3.30 6.26 -1.20
CA VAL A 6 1.95 6.65 -1.61
C VAL A 6 0.95 6.19 -0.57
N ARG A 7 -0.14 6.95 -0.42
CA ARG A 7 -1.20 6.65 0.53
C ARG A 7 -2.54 6.58 -0.21
N TYR A 8 -3.31 5.54 0.08
CA TYR A 8 -4.61 5.26 -0.51
C TYR A 8 -5.62 4.93 0.58
N ARG A 9 -6.88 5.28 0.37
CA ARG A 9 -7.99 4.67 1.13
C ARG A 9 -8.22 3.24 0.63
N TYR A 10 -8.75 2.39 1.51
CA TYR A 10 -9.29 1.09 1.13
C TYR A 10 -10.72 0.92 1.64
N ALA A 11 -11.47 0.01 1.02
CA ALA A 11 -12.87 -0.21 1.35
C ALA A 11 -13.06 -1.37 2.35
N GLY A 12 -13.92 -1.15 3.34
CA GLY A 12 -14.39 -2.17 4.27
C GLY A 12 -13.34 -2.66 5.28
N PRO A 13 -13.78 -3.44 6.28
CA PRO A 13 -12.86 -4.12 7.17
C PRO A 13 -12.07 -5.17 6.37
N LEU A 14 -10.76 -5.20 6.58
CA LEU A 14 -9.92 -6.25 6.00
C LEU A 14 -10.08 -7.53 6.82
N THR A 15 -10.28 -8.65 6.15
CA THR A 15 -10.32 -9.96 6.79
C THR A 15 -8.92 -10.40 7.22
N ALA A 16 -8.81 -11.29 8.22
CA ALA A 16 -7.53 -11.85 8.66
C ALA A 16 -6.74 -12.50 7.51
N ALA A 17 -7.42 -13.13 6.56
CA ALA A 17 -6.80 -13.71 5.37
C ALA A 17 -6.20 -12.65 4.43
N GLN A 18 -6.90 -11.52 4.25
CA GLN A 18 -6.36 -10.39 3.49
C GLN A 18 -5.12 -9.83 4.19
N LEU A 19 -5.18 -9.59 5.49
CA LEU A 19 -4.05 -9.07 6.28
C LEU A 19 -2.81 -9.97 6.17
N ALA A 20 -2.98 -11.29 6.23
CA ALA A 20 -1.88 -12.24 6.05
C ALA A 20 -1.19 -12.10 4.68
N ARG A 21 -1.97 -11.95 3.60
CA ARG A 21 -1.43 -11.77 2.24
C ARG A 21 -0.70 -10.46 2.02
N VAL A 22 -1.06 -9.42 2.78
CA VAL A 22 -0.32 -8.14 2.74
C VAL A 22 1.11 -8.31 3.25
N GLY A 23 1.33 -9.19 4.23
CA GLY A 23 2.68 -9.53 4.68
C GLY A 23 3.55 -10.14 3.58
N GLU A 24 2.94 -10.87 2.65
CA GLU A 24 3.64 -11.55 1.54
C GLU A 24 3.97 -10.62 0.35
N LEU A 25 3.33 -9.44 0.27
CA LEU A 25 3.60 -8.44 -0.77
C LEU A 25 4.98 -7.79 -0.61
N ALA A 26 5.43 -7.63 0.63
CA ALA A 26 6.73 -7.03 0.93
C ALA A 26 7.84 -7.96 0.42
N GLY A 27 8.66 -7.47 -0.50
CA GLY A 27 9.72 -8.27 -1.14
C GLY A 27 9.34 -8.82 -2.53
N HIS A 28 8.08 -8.70 -2.96
CA HIS A 28 7.68 -8.99 -4.32
C HIS A 28 7.78 -7.72 -5.20
N TYR A 29 8.59 -7.80 -6.27
CA TYR A 29 8.61 -6.84 -7.39
C TYR A 29 8.80 -5.34 -7.04
N GLY A 30 9.55 -4.99 -5.99
CA GLY A 30 9.87 -3.58 -5.70
C GLY A 30 8.87 -2.85 -4.78
N ILE A 31 7.85 -3.56 -4.28
CA ILE A 31 7.08 -3.13 -3.10
C ILE A 31 7.92 -3.48 -1.86
N LEU A 32 8.20 -2.47 -1.04
CA LEU A 32 9.08 -2.59 0.11
C LEU A 32 8.30 -2.80 1.41
N ARG A 33 7.21 -2.05 1.58
CA ARG A 33 6.37 -2.11 2.78
C ARG A 33 4.95 -1.69 2.45
N VAL A 34 3.97 -2.39 3.02
CA VAL A 34 2.58 -1.96 3.06
C VAL A 34 2.18 -1.85 4.53
N HIS A 35 1.73 -0.68 4.94
CA HIS A 35 1.23 -0.41 6.28
C HIS A 35 -0.25 -0.02 6.21
N LEU A 36 -1.06 -0.66 7.04
CA LEU A 36 -2.49 -0.46 7.09
C LEU A 36 -2.85 0.29 8.37
N ASP A 37 -3.60 1.36 8.20
CA ASP A 37 -4.18 2.16 9.26
C ASP A 37 -5.69 1.92 9.24
N GLU A 38 -6.16 1.05 10.15
CA GLU A 38 -7.57 0.66 10.25
C GLU A 38 -8.45 1.80 10.75
N ALA A 39 -7.93 2.66 11.62
CA ALA A 39 -8.68 3.81 12.15
C ALA A 39 -9.04 4.79 11.02
N GLU A 40 -8.12 5.02 10.10
CA GLU A 40 -8.32 5.93 8.96
C GLU A 40 -8.77 5.21 7.68
N SER A 41 -8.85 3.88 7.68
CA SER A 41 -9.07 3.04 6.49
C SER A 41 -8.10 3.40 5.35
N THR A 42 -6.81 3.54 5.67
CA THR A 42 -5.78 3.89 4.69
C THR A 42 -4.61 2.92 4.64
N ALA A 43 -4.13 2.65 3.43
CA ALA A 43 -2.92 1.90 3.14
C ALA A 43 -1.81 2.86 2.73
N ARG A 44 -0.66 2.74 3.37
CA ARG A 44 0.57 3.47 3.08
C ARG A 44 1.56 2.48 2.47
N ILE A 45 2.02 2.76 1.26
CA ILE A 45 2.81 1.81 0.46
C ILE A 45 4.14 2.47 0.09
N LEU A 46 5.23 1.84 0.51
CA LEU A 46 6.59 2.21 0.15
C LEU A 46 7.07 1.32 -0.98
N TYR A 47 7.62 1.91 -2.04
CA TYR A 47 8.10 1.18 -3.21
C TYR A 47 9.32 1.84 -3.86
N ASP A 48 10.05 1.06 -4.65
CA ASP A 48 11.15 1.53 -5.49
C ASP A 48 10.63 2.03 -6.84
N ALA A 49 10.57 3.36 -7.00
CA ALA A 49 10.13 4.04 -8.20
C ALA A 49 11.10 3.87 -9.38
N SER A 50 12.31 3.34 -9.16
CA SER A 50 13.18 2.89 -10.26
C SER A 50 12.72 1.58 -10.89
N ARG A 51 11.79 0.85 -10.24
CA ARG A 51 11.28 -0.46 -10.70
C ARG A 51 9.79 -0.47 -11.01
N LEU A 52 8.99 0.27 -10.24
CA LEU A 52 7.55 0.29 -10.36
C LEU A 52 7.02 1.70 -10.55
N ARG A 53 5.97 1.84 -11.37
CA ARG A 53 5.10 3.02 -11.36
C ARG A 53 4.03 2.86 -10.27
N GLU A 54 3.52 3.99 -9.78
CA GLU A 54 2.43 4.00 -8.79
C GLU A 54 1.20 3.18 -9.23
N SER A 55 0.84 3.21 -10.52
CA SER A 55 -0.28 2.42 -11.06
C SER A 55 -0.06 0.91 -10.93
N GLU A 56 1.18 0.44 -11.09
CA GLU A 56 1.54 -0.96 -10.95
C GLU A 56 1.50 -1.38 -9.48
N VAL A 57 1.96 -0.51 -8.58
CA VAL A 57 1.83 -0.70 -7.13
C VAL A 57 0.36 -0.89 -6.75
N VAL A 58 -0.53 -0.01 -7.22
CA VAL A 58 -1.98 -0.12 -6.94
C VAL A 58 -2.55 -1.43 -7.49
N HIS A 59 -2.16 -1.84 -8.69
CA HIS A 59 -2.58 -3.11 -9.29
C HIS A 59 -2.20 -4.31 -8.40
N TRP A 60 -0.93 -4.41 -8.00
CA TRP A 60 -0.45 -5.52 -7.19
C TRP A 60 -1.07 -5.55 -5.80
N VAL A 61 -1.25 -4.39 -5.18
CA VAL A 61 -1.88 -4.28 -3.86
C VAL A 61 -3.35 -4.70 -3.91
N ARG A 62 -4.09 -4.34 -4.97
CA ARG A 62 -5.46 -4.83 -5.21
C ARG A 62 -5.50 -6.34 -5.45
N ARG A 63 -4.56 -6.88 -6.22
CA ARG A 63 -4.47 -8.33 -6.48
C ARG A 63 -4.19 -9.14 -5.21
N ALA A 64 -3.43 -8.57 -4.26
CA ALA A 64 -3.22 -9.19 -2.95
C ALA A 64 -4.46 -9.15 -2.05
N GLY A 65 -5.55 -8.51 -2.51
CA GLY A 65 -6.83 -8.49 -1.83
C GLY A 65 -7.10 -7.21 -1.04
N ILE A 66 -6.28 -6.16 -1.15
CA ILE A 66 -6.59 -4.86 -0.53
C ILE A 66 -7.38 -3.99 -1.52
N PRO A 67 -8.68 -3.71 -1.29
CA PRO A 67 -9.49 -2.94 -2.22
C PRO A 67 -9.19 -1.43 -2.12
N LEU A 68 -8.05 -1.00 -2.67
CA LEU A 68 -7.67 0.41 -2.73
C LEU A 68 -8.70 1.22 -3.54
N THR A 69 -9.12 2.37 -3.04
CA THR A 69 -10.17 3.21 -3.65
C THR A 69 -9.62 4.53 -4.18
N ALA A 70 -9.29 5.46 -3.29
CA ALA A 70 -8.88 6.82 -3.64
C ALA A 70 -7.50 7.16 -3.07
N LYS A 71 -6.68 7.86 -3.87
CA LYS A 71 -5.41 8.40 -3.38
C LYS A 71 -5.67 9.48 -2.35
N VAL A 72 -4.87 9.50 -1.29
CA VAL A 72 -4.91 10.54 -0.26
C VAL A 72 -3.54 11.19 -0.14
N ALA A 73 -3.54 12.46 0.30
CA ALA A 73 -2.30 13.18 0.53
C ALA A 73 -1.44 12.41 1.55
N VAL A 74 -0.16 12.23 1.22
CA VAL A 74 0.82 11.76 2.18
C VAL A 74 1.02 12.90 3.18
N ARG A 75 0.44 12.76 4.37
CA ARG A 75 0.64 13.74 5.43
C ARG A 75 2.06 13.55 5.98
N PRO A 76 2.92 14.58 6.02
CA PRO A 76 4.19 14.47 6.72
C PRO A 76 3.90 14.13 8.19
N ALA A 77 4.70 13.25 8.77
CA ALA A 77 4.67 13.05 10.21
C ALA A 77 5.01 14.41 10.85
N VAL A 78 4.09 14.95 11.64
CA VAL A 78 4.39 16.13 12.47
C VAL A 78 5.44 15.67 13.47
N ALA A 79 6.59 16.34 13.46
CA ALA A 79 7.73 16.07 14.35
C ALA A 79 7.36 16.32 15.82
#